data_AF-A0A094G0D4-F1
#
_entry.id   AF-A0A094G0D4-F1
#
_cell.length_a   1.000
_cell.length_b   1.000
_cell.length_c   1.000
_cell.angle_alpha   90.00
_cell.angle_beta   90.00
_cell.angle_gamma   90.00
#
_symmetry.space_group_name_H-M   'P 1'
#
loop_
_entity.id
_entity.type
_entity.pdbx_description
1 polymer ?
#
loop_
_entity_poly.entity_id
_entity_poly.type
_entity_poly.pdbx_seq_one_letter_code
_entity_poly.pdbx_strand_id
1 'polypeptide(L)'
;MKELMLSQECRVTWEGKSAYYLQGIDSEIGRGHDFKIFCNGKIFVIAIRPTGPPDDQIQSVLSRYNSATFRNEDEEEQETQEEIENMIYECAWQTFAPLAPVINLPKPPSDLHSDLNPETFYYRLDLVDGKVGLVQETAPPPRQPFHLAIGDALDLQIYSAKDIKVLQKFPALGYIAKVLANGQEACCKIGTTIHGKAIQREYKCMRTISHSTYAGSIKVPKIIALIADDDDIIGILEEFIPSEYTLARILKDSAAPDSQRRSKWAQQIRQTMYQLHEIGVVWGEWQAR
;
A
#
# COMPACT_ATOMS: atom_id res chain seq x y z
N MET A 1 4.63 18.63 -34.72
CA MET A 1 3.35 17.96 -34.42
C MET A 1 2.74 18.75 -33.27
N LYS A 2 1.59 19.42 -33.46
CA LYS A 2 0.99 20.25 -32.39
C LYS A 2 0.35 19.32 -31.36
N GLU A 3 0.83 19.35 -30.13
CA GLU A 3 0.15 18.76 -28.99
C GLU A 3 -1.23 19.42 -28.87
N LEU A 4 -2.29 18.62 -28.98
CA LEU A 4 -3.64 19.11 -28.74
C LEU A 4 -3.79 19.32 -27.23
N MET A 5 -3.79 20.58 -26.80
CA MET A 5 -4.17 20.91 -25.42
C MET A 5 -5.64 20.54 -25.18
N LEU A 6 -5.88 19.75 -24.15
CA LEU A 6 -7.21 19.39 -23.67
C LEU A 6 -7.92 20.64 -23.10
N SER A 7 -9.24 20.74 -23.27
CA SER A 7 -10.03 21.89 -22.79
C SER A 7 -10.35 21.80 -21.29
N GLN A 8 -10.75 22.92 -20.68
CA GLN A 8 -11.18 22.95 -19.27
C GLN A 8 -12.40 22.05 -19.00
N GLU A 9 -13.30 21.89 -19.98
CA GLU A 9 -14.43 20.96 -19.90
C GLU A 9 -13.97 19.49 -19.86
N CYS A 10 -12.87 19.15 -20.57
CA CYS A 10 -12.23 17.83 -20.47
C CYS A 10 -11.69 17.58 -19.06
N ARG A 11 -11.09 18.60 -18.43
CA ARG A 11 -10.58 18.51 -17.05
C ARG A 11 -11.68 18.17 -16.06
N VAL A 12 -12.78 18.96 -16.05
CA VAL A 12 -13.93 18.73 -15.14
C VAL A 12 -14.53 17.33 -15.33
N THR A 13 -14.62 16.87 -16.59
CA THR A 13 -15.16 15.55 -16.91
C THR A 13 -14.24 14.42 -16.43
N TRP A 14 -12.93 14.60 -16.58
CA TRP A 14 -11.94 13.64 -16.11
C TRP A 14 -11.91 13.60 -14.58
N GLU A 15 -11.80 14.75 -13.91
CA GLU A 15 -11.81 14.85 -12.44
C GLU A 15 -13.06 14.22 -11.82
N GLY A 16 -14.25 14.51 -12.37
CA GLY A 16 -15.52 13.98 -11.87
C GLY A 16 -15.70 12.47 -12.04
N LYS A 17 -14.83 11.79 -12.80
CA LYS A 17 -14.93 10.35 -13.11
C LYS A 17 -13.63 9.58 -12.86
N SER A 18 -12.53 10.26 -12.52
CA SER A 18 -11.26 9.63 -12.20
C SER A 18 -11.25 9.17 -10.76
N ALA A 19 -10.76 7.95 -10.53
CA ALA A 19 -10.25 7.59 -9.21
C ALA A 19 -8.84 8.18 -9.10
N TYR A 20 -8.75 9.37 -8.52
CA TYR A 20 -7.51 10.11 -8.28
C TYR A 20 -7.25 10.18 -6.78
N TYR A 21 -6.12 9.67 -6.33
CA TYR A 21 -5.61 9.99 -5.01
C TYR A 21 -4.08 10.06 -5.04
N LEU A 22 -3.55 11.01 -4.28
CA LEU A 22 -2.13 11.18 -4.09
C LEU A 22 -1.72 10.41 -2.83
N GLN A 23 -0.75 9.52 -2.96
CA GLN A 23 -0.08 8.92 -1.82
C GLN A 23 1.22 9.69 -1.63
N GLY A 24 1.40 10.22 -0.41
CA GLY A 24 2.52 11.08 -0.04
C GLY A 24 3.90 10.42 -0.22
N ILE A 25 4.92 11.20 0.15
CA ILE A 25 6.33 10.96 -0.14
C ILE A 25 6.79 9.58 0.32
N ASP A 26 7.34 8.80 -0.61
CA ASP A 26 8.22 7.68 -0.27
C ASP A 26 9.63 8.27 -0.19
N SER A 27 10.10 8.56 1.02
CA SER A 27 11.32 9.32 1.31
C SER A 27 12.57 8.54 0.97
N GLU A 28 12.68 7.97 -0.22
CA GLU A 28 13.85 7.30 -0.73
C GLU A 28 13.52 6.92 -2.17
N ILE A 29 13.84 7.75 -3.18
CA ILE A 29 14.72 7.44 -4.33
C ILE A 29 15.46 8.73 -4.78
N GLY A 30 16.77 8.82 -4.54
CA GLY A 30 17.70 9.67 -5.32
C GLY A 30 17.60 11.19 -5.15
N ARG A 31 18.29 11.74 -4.12
CA ARG A 31 18.60 13.18 -3.91
C ARG A 31 17.42 14.18 -4.01
N GLY A 32 16.17 13.71 -3.99
CA GLY A 32 14.94 14.50 -4.08
C GLY A 32 13.75 13.78 -3.44
N HIS A 33 12.56 14.35 -3.56
CA HIS A 33 11.31 13.79 -3.05
C HIS A 33 10.47 13.23 -4.20
N ASP A 34 9.98 12.00 -4.06
CA ASP A 34 9.14 11.34 -5.05
C ASP A 34 7.70 11.26 -4.55
N PHE A 35 6.78 11.81 -5.35
CA PHE A 35 5.33 11.77 -5.09
C PHE A 35 4.69 10.69 -5.96
N LYS A 36 3.87 9.83 -5.36
CA LYS A 36 3.20 8.72 -6.05
C LYS A 36 1.71 9.02 -6.21
N ILE A 37 1.29 9.22 -7.45
CA ILE A 37 -0.12 9.46 -7.78
C ILE A 37 -0.73 8.20 -8.38
N PHE A 38 -1.87 7.81 -7.82
CA PHE A 38 -2.69 6.75 -8.35
C PHE A 38 -3.83 7.36 -9.14
N CYS A 39 -3.88 7.04 -10.43
CA CYS A 39 -4.96 7.48 -11.30
C CYS A 39 -5.45 6.33 -12.17
N ASN A 40 -6.72 5.97 -12.02
CA ASN A 40 -7.39 4.94 -12.83
C ASN A 40 -6.57 3.63 -12.97
N GLY A 41 -5.95 3.17 -11.88
CA GLY A 41 -5.15 1.93 -11.85
C GLY A 41 -3.77 2.03 -12.50
N LYS A 42 -3.29 3.25 -12.76
CA LYS A 42 -1.91 3.56 -13.16
C LYS A 42 -1.21 4.30 -12.03
N ILE A 43 0.12 4.24 -12.01
CA ILE A 43 0.95 5.01 -11.08
C ILE A 43 1.72 6.07 -11.87
N PHE A 44 1.75 7.29 -11.34
CA PHE A 44 2.61 8.36 -11.81
C PHE A 44 3.55 8.75 -10.68
N VAL A 45 4.85 8.55 -10.89
CA VAL A 45 5.90 8.94 -9.94
C VAL A 45 6.45 10.28 -10.40
N ILE A 46 6.36 11.29 -9.54
CA ILE A 46 6.84 12.65 -9.82
C ILE A 46 8.00 12.95 -8.88
N ALA A 47 9.19 13.03 -9.46
CA ALA A 47 10.38 13.47 -8.76
C ALA A 47 10.41 15.01 -8.65
N ILE A 48 10.73 15.49 -7.46
CA ILE A 48 10.99 16.91 -7.19
C ILE A 48 12.44 17.03 -6.75
N ARG A 49 13.21 17.73 -7.58
CA ARG A 49 14.66 17.89 -7.39
C ARG A 49 15.00 19.38 -7.42
N PRO A 50 16.08 19.79 -6.76
CA PRO A 50 16.63 21.12 -6.91
C PRO A 50 17.31 21.22 -8.29
N THR A 51 16.51 21.38 -9.34
CA THR A 51 16.99 21.58 -10.71
C THR A 51 16.41 22.88 -11.23
N GLY A 52 17.23 23.93 -11.29
CA GLY A 52 16.83 25.26 -11.76
C GLY A 52 17.56 26.40 -11.04
N PRO A 53 17.25 27.67 -11.38
CA PRO A 53 17.79 28.85 -10.69
C PRO A 53 17.36 28.87 -9.21
N PRO A 54 18.16 29.44 -8.30
CA PRO A 54 17.86 29.49 -6.86
C PRO A 54 16.52 30.14 -6.47
N ASP A 55 15.90 30.90 -7.38
CA ASP A 55 14.66 31.67 -7.16
C ASP A 55 13.43 31.09 -7.87
N ASP A 56 13.49 29.85 -8.35
CA ASP A 56 12.30 29.21 -8.90
C ASP A 56 11.32 28.71 -7.80
N GLN A 57 10.02 28.74 -8.12
CA GLN A 57 8.96 28.38 -7.18
C GLN A 57 9.12 26.94 -6.66
N ILE A 58 9.58 26.01 -7.51
CA ILE A 58 9.74 24.60 -7.16
C ILE A 58 10.83 24.43 -6.10
N GLN A 59 11.99 25.07 -6.27
CA GLN A 59 13.09 25.05 -5.31
C GLN A 59 12.75 25.77 -4.01
N SER A 60 12.00 26.88 -4.09
CA SER A 60 11.55 27.60 -2.90
C SER A 60 10.69 26.71 -2.01
N VAL A 61 9.67 26.06 -2.58
CA VAL A 61 8.77 25.16 -1.84
C VAL A 61 9.51 23.92 -1.36
N LEU A 62 10.37 23.32 -2.19
CA LEU A 62 11.19 22.17 -1.80
C LEU A 62 12.12 22.49 -0.62
N SER A 63 12.71 23.69 -0.61
CA SER A 63 13.59 24.14 0.47
C SER A 63 12.84 24.35 1.78
N ARG A 64 11.62 24.91 1.71
CA ARG A 64 10.73 25.04 2.87
C ARG A 64 10.33 23.67 3.41
N TYR A 65 9.88 22.75 2.54
CA TYR A 65 9.55 21.38 2.92
C TYR A 65 10.73 20.70 3.63
N ASN A 66 11.93 20.73 3.04
CA ASN A 66 13.14 20.16 3.65
C ASN A 66 13.48 20.80 5.01
N SER A 67 13.27 22.11 5.16
CA SER A 67 13.51 22.82 6.42
C SER A 67 12.51 22.38 7.50
N ALA A 68 11.22 22.31 7.16
CA ALA A 68 10.15 21.89 8.07
C ALA A 68 10.37 20.46 8.56
N THR A 69 10.66 19.53 7.64
CA THR A 69 11.00 18.13 7.98
C THR A 69 12.24 18.06 8.87
N PHE A 70 13.29 18.84 8.57
CA PHE A 70 14.51 18.86 9.40
C PHE A 70 14.24 19.38 10.82
N ARG A 71 13.31 20.34 10.96
CA ARG A 71 12.93 20.93 12.24
C ARG A 71 11.83 20.16 12.98
N ASN A 72 11.22 19.17 12.34
CA ASN A 72 10.00 18.47 12.81
C ASN A 72 8.86 19.46 13.10
N GLU A 73 8.65 20.40 12.17
CA GLU A 73 7.55 21.37 12.22
C GLU A 73 6.35 20.79 11.44
N ASP A 74 5.57 19.92 12.10
CA ASP A 74 4.48 19.14 11.48
C ASP A 74 3.49 20.00 10.67
N GLU A 75 3.13 21.18 11.18
CA GLU A 75 2.21 22.11 10.50
C GLU A 75 2.83 22.67 9.21
N GLU A 76 4.09 23.12 9.26
CA GLU A 76 4.78 23.66 8.08
C GLU A 76 5.09 22.55 7.07
N GLU A 77 5.40 21.34 7.52
CA GLU A 77 5.58 20.17 6.66
C GLU A 77 4.29 19.87 5.90
N GLN A 78 3.15 19.86 6.58
CA GLN A 78 1.85 19.64 5.94
C GLN A 78 1.52 20.75 4.94
N GLU A 79 1.66 22.02 5.33
CA GLU A 79 1.37 23.16 4.45
C GLU A 79 2.23 23.14 3.18
N THR A 80 3.52 22.86 3.33
CA THR A 80 4.46 22.81 2.19
C THR A 80 4.23 21.56 1.33
N GLN A 81 3.84 20.44 1.94
CA GLN A 81 3.39 19.27 1.18
C GLN A 81 2.16 19.63 0.34
N GLU A 82 1.10 20.19 0.94
CA GLU A 82 -0.12 20.59 0.22
C GLU A 82 0.17 21.56 -0.95
N GLU A 83 1.12 22.48 -0.78
CA GLU A 83 1.56 23.38 -1.86
C GLU A 83 2.17 22.60 -3.04
N ILE A 84 2.98 21.57 -2.75
CA ILE A 84 3.53 20.65 -3.75
C ILE A 84 2.41 19.87 -4.44
N GLU A 85 1.48 19.30 -3.67
CA GLU A 85 0.38 18.51 -4.22
C GLU A 85 -0.46 19.34 -5.18
N ASN A 86 -0.73 20.60 -4.84
CA ASN A 86 -1.46 21.55 -5.68
C ASN A 86 -0.70 21.89 -6.97
N MET A 87 0.61 22.16 -6.89
CA MET A 87 1.44 22.41 -8.08
C MET A 87 1.39 21.23 -9.07
N ILE A 88 1.48 20.02 -8.54
CA ILE A 88 1.36 18.80 -9.33
C ILE A 88 -0.04 18.67 -9.93
N TYR A 89 -1.08 18.82 -9.12
CA TYR A 89 -2.48 18.68 -9.56
C TYR A 89 -2.80 19.59 -10.75
N GLU A 90 -2.36 20.85 -10.70
CA GLU A 90 -2.63 21.84 -11.75
C GLU A 90 -1.97 21.52 -13.08
N CYS A 91 -0.75 20.97 -13.08
CA CYS A 91 -0.02 20.67 -14.32
C CYS A 91 -0.20 19.24 -14.83
N ALA A 92 -0.51 18.28 -13.95
CA ALA A 92 -0.42 16.87 -14.28
C ALA A 92 -1.59 16.34 -15.12
N TRP A 93 -2.79 16.95 -15.01
CA TRP A 93 -4.00 16.38 -15.61
C TRP A 93 -3.91 16.20 -17.14
N GLN A 94 -3.24 17.13 -17.85
CA GLN A 94 -3.07 17.04 -19.30
C GLN A 94 -2.20 15.85 -19.72
N THR A 95 -1.26 15.48 -18.84
CA THR A 95 -0.38 14.32 -19.01
C THR A 95 -1.13 13.04 -18.62
N PHE A 96 -1.92 13.08 -17.54
CA PHE A 96 -2.54 11.89 -16.97
C PHE A 96 -3.77 11.44 -17.76
N ALA A 97 -4.62 12.37 -18.21
CA ALA A 97 -5.86 12.07 -18.91
C ALA A 97 -5.70 11.12 -20.13
N PRO A 98 -4.71 11.30 -21.02
CA PRO A 98 -4.50 10.36 -22.14
C PRO A 98 -3.90 9.00 -21.72
N LEU A 99 -3.11 8.96 -20.65
CA LEU A 99 -2.39 7.75 -20.19
C LEU A 99 -3.24 6.90 -19.23
N ALA A 100 -4.11 7.54 -18.47
CA ALA A 100 -5.01 6.97 -17.49
C ALA A 100 -6.45 7.46 -17.77
N PRO A 101 -7.04 7.07 -18.92
CA PRO A 101 -8.39 7.48 -19.27
C PRO A 101 -9.40 6.94 -18.25
N VAL A 102 -10.55 7.61 -18.17
CA VAL A 102 -11.65 7.23 -17.28
C VAL A 102 -12.05 5.77 -17.55
N ILE A 103 -12.01 4.94 -16.51
CA ILE A 103 -12.44 3.54 -16.59
C ILE A 103 -13.93 3.47 -16.31
N ASN A 104 -14.71 2.95 -17.27
CA ASN A 104 -16.10 2.59 -17.02
C ASN A 104 -16.15 1.33 -16.12
N LEU A 105 -16.82 1.42 -14.97
CA LEU A 105 -16.97 0.33 -13.99
C LEU A 105 -18.11 -0.63 -14.35
N PRO A 106 -18.06 -1.92 -13.90
CA PRO A 106 -17.05 -2.53 -13.03
C PRO A 106 -15.94 -3.27 -13.81
N LYS A 107 -14.69 -3.07 -13.38
CA LYS A 107 -13.54 -3.84 -13.89
C LYS A 107 -13.55 -5.23 -13.23
N PRO A 108 -13.29 -6.31 -13.98
CA PRO A 108 -13.12 -7.63 -13.36
C PRO A 108 -11.92 -7.60 -12.38
N PRO A 109 -11.94 -8.45 -11.33
CA PRO A 109 -10.79 -8.65 -10.45
C PRO A 109 -9.51 -8.90 -11.26
N SER A 110 -8.48 -8.10 -11.03
CA SER A 110 -7.14 -8.36 -11.58
C SER A 110 -6.46 -9.48 -10.80
N ASP A 111 -5.53 -10.16 -11.45
CA ASP A 111 -4.59 -11.01 -10.73
C ASP A 111 -3.65 -10.16 -9.85
N LEU A 112 -3.08 -10.80 -8.83
CA LEU A 112 -2.25 -10.15 -7.84
C LEU A 112 -0.95 -9.61 -8.44
N HIS A 113 -0.34 -10.31 -9.41
CA HIS A 113 0.86 -9.80 -10.09
C HIS A 113 0.58 -8.48 -10.81
N SER A 114 -0.48 -8.43 -11.62
CA SER A 114 -0.89 -7.20 -12.32
C SER A 114 -1.28 -6.07 -11.37
N ASP A 115 -1.81 -6.41 -10.19
CA ASP A 115 -2.21 -5.43 -9.18
C ASP A 115 -1.03 -4.87 -8.37
N LEU A 116 0.02 -5.68 -8.15
CA LEU A 116 1.28 -5.26 -7.53
C LEU A 116 2.19 -4.51 -8.50
N ASN A 117 2.06 -4.78 -9.80
CA ASN A 117 2.87 -4.20 -10.86
C ASN A 117 2.02 -3.36 -11.83
N PRO A 118 1.30 -2.31 -11.35
CA PRO A 118 0.57 -1.44 -12.24
C PRO A 118 1.54 -0.70 -13.16
N GLU A 119 1.07 -0.39 -14.37
CA GLU A 119 1.86 0.43 -15.28
C GLU A 119 2.18 1.78 -14.63
N THR A 120 3.48 2.07 -14.60
CA THR A 120 4.05 3.20 -13.86
C THR A 120 4.77 4.12 -14.82
N PHE A 121 4.45 5.41 -14.74
CA PHE A 121 5.07 6.47 -15.53
C PHE A 121 5.91 7.36 -14.62
N TYR A 122 7.07 7.79 -15.12
CA TYR A 122 8.02 8.59 -14.35
C TYR A 122 8.14 9.97 -14.96
N TYR A 123 8.01 10.98 -14.10
CA TYR A 123 8.09 12.38 -14.45
C TYR A 123 8.93 13.13 -13.43
N ARG A 124 9.37 14.32 -13.82
CA ARG A 124 9.96 15.31 -12.93
C ARG A 124 9.17 16.60 -13.05
N LEU A 125 8.92 17.23 -11.90
CA LEU A 125 8.38 18.58 -11.84
C LEU A 125 9.46 19.57 -12.27
N ASP A 126 9.18 20.39 -13.27
CA ASP A 126 10.14 21.35 -13.84
C ASP A 126 9.45 22.64 -14.29
N LEU A 127 10.25 23.68 -14.55
CA LEU A 127 9.79 24.88 -15.23
C LEU A 127 9.89 24.70 -16.76
N VAL A 128 8.74 24.50 -17.40
CA VAL A 128 8.60 24.42 -18.85
C VAL A 128 8.00 25.74 -19.34
N ASP A 129 8.74 26.48 -20.17
CA ASP A 129 8.34 27.79 -20.70
C ASP A 129 7.91 28.80 -19.60
N GLY A 130 8.61 28.77 -18.45
CA GLY A 130 8.37 29.65 -17.32
C GLY A 130 7.13 29.29 -16.49
N LYS A 131 6.52 28.12 -16.71
CA LYS A 131 5.42 27.58 -15.91
C LYS A 131 5.78 26.21 -15.36
N VAL A 132 5.17 25.85 -14.24
CA VAL A 132 5.30 24.51 -13.66
C VAL A 132 4.69 23.49 -14.63
N GLY A 133 5.46 22.45 -14.96
CA GLY A 133 5.08 21.38 -15.87
C GLY A 133 5.77 20.05 -15.51
N LEU A 134 5.40 19.01 -16.24
CA LEU A 134 5.99 17.67 -16.09
C LEU A 134 6.91 17.37 -17.27
N VAL A 135 8.12 16.91 -16.97
CA VAL A 135 9.07 16.39 -17.95
C VAL A 135 9.17 14.87 -17.77
N GLN A 136 8.98 14.12 -18.85
CA GLN A 136 9.06 12.66 -18.81
C GLN A 136 10.48 12.21 -18.45
N GLU A 137 10.58 11.27 -17.51
CA GLU A 137 11.83 10.62 -17.14
C GLU A 137 11.80 9.13 -17.51
N THR A 138 12.99 8.55 -17.65
CA THR A 138 13.14 7.10 -17.73
C THR A 138 12.92 6.49 -16.35
N ALA A 139 12.34 5.30 -16.31
CA ALA A 139 12.21 4.54 -15.07
C ALA A 139 13.58 4.39 -14.39
N PRO A 140 13.67 4.60 -13.06
CA PRO A 140 14.88 4.29 -12.32
C PRO A 140 15.19 2.79 -12.43
N PRO A 141 16.43 2.37 -12.20
CA PRO A 141 16.77 0.96 -12.12
C PRO A 141 15.86 0.24 -11.12
N PRO A 142 15.35 -0.96 -11.45
CA PRO A 142 14.51 -1.70 -10.53
C PRO A 142 15.26 -1.92 -9.22
N ARG A 143 14.57 -1.64 -8.11
CA ARG A 143 15.09 -1.99 -6.79
C ARG A 143 15.10 -3.49 -6.64
N GLN A 144 16.00 -4.00 -5.81
CA GLN A 144 15.92 -5.39 -5.41
C GLN A 144 14.54 -5.63 -4.77
N PRO A 145 13.74 -6.57 -5.32
CA PRO A 145 12.46 -6.90 -4.74
C PRO A 145 12.65 -7.46 -3.33
N PHE A 146 11.65 -7.23 -2.49
CA PHE A 146 11.59 -7.93 -1.22
C PHE A 146 11.34 -9.41 -1.47
N HIS A 147 12.11 -10.26 -0.82
CA HIS A 147 11.84 -11.69 -0.74
C HIS A 147 11.80 -12.12 0.72
N LEU A 148 10.83 -12.97 1.07
CA LEU A 148 10.82 -13.66 2.34
C LEU A 148 11.97 -14.66 2.38
N ALA A 149 12.74 -14.62 3.47
CA ALA A 149 13.69 -15.66 3.80
C ALA A 149 12.90 -16.89 4.31
N ILE A 150 12.79 -17.90 3.45
CA ILE A 150 12.15 -19.17 3.80
C ILE A 150 13.22 -20.24 4.07
N GLY A 151 13.46 -20.55 5.36
CA GLY A 151 14.37 -21.63 5.75
C GLY A 151 13.76 -23.03 5.62
N ASP A 152 12.44 -23.15 5.85
CA ASP A 152 11.74 -24.43 6.05
C ASP A 152 10.44 -24.51 5.21
N ALA A 153 10.49 -24.13 3.93
CA ALA A 153 9.31 -23.95 3.04
C ALA A 153 8.59 -25.23 2.63
N LEU A 154 9.19 -26.39 2.88
CA LEU A 154 8.98 -27.61 2.08
C LEU A 154 7.57 -28.21 2.16
N ASP A 155 6.77 -27.81 3.14
CA ASP A 155 5.43 -28.32 3.41
C ASP A 155 4.29 -27.36 3.03
N LEU A 156 4.60 -26.11 2.64
CA LEU A 156 3.59 -25.15 2.20
C LEU A 156 3.48 -25.13 0.68
N GLN A 157 2.24 -25.09 0.19
CA GLN A 157 2.00 -24.82 -1.21
C GLN A 157 2.49 -23.41 -1.56
N ILE A 158 3.04 -23.26 -2.77
CA ILE A 158 3.44 -21.97 -3.33
C ILE A 158 2.47 -21.66 -4.46
N TYR A 159 1.80 -20.51 -4.38
CA TYR A 159 0.95 -20.00 -5.45
C TYR A 159 1.68 -18.92 -6.23
N SER A 160 1.54 -18.93 -7.55
CA SER A 160 1.94 -17.77 -8.37
C SER A 160 0.98 -16.61 -8.11
N ALA A 161 1.52 -15.40 -8.00
CA ALA A 161 0.73 -14.18 -7.94
C ALA A 161 -0.21 -14.01 -9.17
N LYS A 162 0.14 -14.61 -10.31
CA LYS A 162 -0.69 -14.62 -11.53
C LYS A 162 -1.94 -15.49 -11.40
N ASP A 163 -1.95 -16.44 -10.46
CA ASP A 163 -3.08 -17.36 -10.22
C ASP A 163 -4.03 -16.88 -9.10
N ILE A 164 -3.70 -15.76 -8.45
CA ILE A 164 -4.45 -15.21 -7.31
C ILE A 164 -5.23 -14.00 -7.79
N LYS A 165 -6.56 -13.98 -7.59
CA LYS A 165 -7.40 -12.83 -7.95
C LYS A 165 -7.62 -11.89 -6.77
N VAL A 166 -7.43 -10.59 -6.96
CA VAL A 166 -7.65 -9.58 -5.91
C VAL A 166 -9.13 -9.21 -5.85
N LEU A 167 -9.79 -9.52 -4.73
CA LEU A 167 -11.22 -9.23 -4.53
C LEU A 167 -11.44 -7.88 -3.85
N GLN A 168 -10.64 -7.56 -2.83
CA GLN A 168 -10.76 -6.35 -2.05
C GLN A 168 -9.44 -6.00 -1.39
N LYS A 169 -9.00 -4.74 -1.47
CA LYS A 169 -7.86 -4.23 -0.69
C LYS A 169 -8.35 -3.68 0.65
N PHE A 170 -7.58 -3.93 1.71
CA PHE A 170 -7.85 -3.37 3.03
C PHE A 170 -6.99 -2.13 3.27
N PRO A 171 -7.54 -1.08 3.91
CA PRO A 171 -6.77 0.09 4.29
C PRO A 171 -5.86 -0.29 5.47
N ALA A 172 -4.59 -0.56 5.19
CA ALA A 172 -3.60 -0.96 6.18
C ALA A 172 -2.20 -0.46 5.80
N LEU A 173 -1.26 -0.48 6.76
CA LEU A 173 0.16 -0.32 6.46
C LEU A 173 0.65 -1.56 5.71
N GLY A 174 1.17 -1.37 4.50
CA GLY A 174 1.55 -2.45 3.59
C GLY A 174 0.40 -2.94 2.72
N TYR A 175 0.65 -4.03 1.98
CA TYR A 175 -0.32 -4.58 1.06
C TYR A 175 -1.07 -5.74 1.73
N ILE A 176 -2.35 -5.51 2.05
CA ILE A 176 -3.26 -6.52 2.60
C ILE A 176 -4.52 -6.55 1.74
N ALA A 177 -4.88 -7.74 1.25
CA ALA A 177 -6.06 -7.90 0.40
C ALA A 177 -6.80 -9.21 0.68
N LYS A 178 -8.12 -9.17 0.54
CA LYS A 178 -8.93 -10.36 0.32
C LYS A 178 -8.70 -10.83 -1.11
N VAL A 179 -8.36 -12.10 -1.27
CA VAL A 179 -8.06 -12.70 -2.57
C VAL A 179 -8.81 -14.01 -2.77
N LEU A 180 -8.91 -14.44 -4.02
CA LEU A 180 -9.36 -15.77 -4.41
C LEU A 180 -8.16 -16.56 -4.95
N ALA A 181 -7.75 -17.60 -4.24
CA ALA A 181 -6.69 -18.51 -4.65
C ALA A 181 -7.27 -19.93 -4.78
N ASN A 182 -7.16 -20.54 -5.96
CA ASN A 182 -7.73 -21.87 -6.24
C ASN A 182 -9.22 -22.04 -5.83
N GLY A 183 -10.02 -21.00 -6.03
CA GLY A 183 -11.45 -21.00 -5.68
C GLY A 183 -11.75 -20.82 -4.19
N GLN A 184 -10.75 -20.64 -3.34
CA GLN A 184 -10.90 -20.38 -1.91
C GLN A 184 -10.56 -18.91 -1.59
N GLU A 185 -11.41 -18.26 -0.78
CA GLU A 185 -11.12 -16.93 -0.27
C GLU A 185 -10.01 -16.99 0.81
N ALA A 186 -9.03 -16.11 0.69
CA ALA A 186 -7.91 -16.00 1.61
C ALA A 186 -7.55 -14.52 1.87
N CYS A 187 -6.81 -14.28 2.94
CA CYS A 187 -6.17 -13.00 3.18
C CYS A 187 -4.73 -13.09 2.65
N CYS A 188 -4.36 -12.13 1.81
CA CYS A 188 -3.06 -12.00 1.20
C CYS A 188 -2.31 -10.85 1.85
N LYS A 189 -1.06 -11.10 2.25
CA LYS A 189 -0.14 -10.09 2.77
C LYS A 189 1.16 -10.13 2.01
N ILE A 190 1.52 -9.00 1.39
CA ILE A 190 2.74 -8.88 0.58
C ILE A 190 3.75 -7.99 1.30
N GLY A 191 4.99 -8.46 1.36
CA GLY A 191 6.10 -7.71 1.91
C GLY A 191 6.66 -6.72 0.90
N THR A 192 7.12 -5.58 1.41
CA THR A 192 7.89 -4.58 0.65
C THR A 192 9.24 -4.39 1.31
N THR A 193 10.14 -3.60 0.74
CA THR A 193 11.39 -3.23 1.40
C THR A 193 11.18 -2.57 2.77
N ILE A 194 10.07 -1.84 2.93
CA ILE A 194 9.68 -1.14 4.17
C ILE A 194 9.01 -2.09 5.17
N HIS A 195 8.03 -2.88 4.72
CA HIS A 195 7.19 -3.69 5.60
C HIS A 195 7.56 -5.18 5.63
N GLY A 196 8.55 -5.59 4.85
CA GLY A 196 8.95 -6.99 4.70
C GLY A 196 9.40 -7.65 6.00
N LYS A 197 10.03 -6.90 6.91
CA LYS A 197 10.38 -7.41 8.25
C LYS A 197 9.14 -7.80 9.08
N ALA A 198 8.03 -7.09 8.91
CA ALA A 198 6.79 -7.40 9.60
C ALA A 198 6.19 -8.71 9.05
N ILE A 199 6.11 -8.85 7.72
CA ILE A 199 5.64 -10.07 7.07
C ILE A 199 6.53 -11.27 7.39
N GLN A 200 7.86 -11.09 7.42
CA GLN A 200 8.81 -12.13 7.81
C GLN A 200 8.59 -12.61 9.25
N ARG A 201 8.33 -11.67 10.18
CA ARG A 201 8.03 -11.99 11.58
C ARG A 201 6.71 -12.74 11.68
N GLU A 202 5.69 -12.27 10.98
CA GLU A 202 4.37 -12.90 10.94
C GLU A 202 4.45 -14.34 10.41
N TYR A 203 5.16 -14.56 9.29
CA TYR A 203 5.46 -15.89 8.77
C TYR A 203 6.10 -16.79 9.84
N LYS A 204 7.17 -16.31 10.50
CA LYS A 204 7.86 -17.09 11.55
C LYS A 204 6.93 -17.43 12.71
N CYS A 205 6.13 -16.48 13.20
CA CYS A 205 5.18 -16.71 14.28
C CYS A 205 4.12 -17.75 13.90
N MET A 206 3.53 -17.63 12.71
CA MET A 206 2.53 -18.60 12.25
C MET A 206 3.11 -20.00 12.08
N ARG A 207 4.36 -20.12 11.62
CA ARG A 207 5.06 -21.40 11.53
C ARG A 207 5.33 -22.01 12.91
N THR A 208 5.77 -21.19 13.87
CA THR A 208 5.94 -21.64 15.26
C THR A 208 4.60 -22.16 15.82
N ILE A 209 3.50 -21.47 15.55
CA ILE A 209 2.16 -21.88 15.99
C ILE A 209 1.75 -23.18 15.31
N SER A 210 1.91 -23.30 13.98
CA SER A 210 1.49 -24.49 13.22
C SER A 210 2.26 -25.75 13.61
N HIS A 211 3.51 -25.63 14.05
CA HIS A 211 4.32 -26.75 14.51
C HIS A 211 4.22 -27.03 16.02
N SER A 212 3.50 -26.19 16.77
CA SER A 212 3.32 -26.38 18.21
C SER A 212 2.26 -27.45 18.53
N THR A 213 2.31 -27.97 19.75
CA THR A 213 1.25 -28.82 20.32
C THR A 213 -0.11 -28.11 20.40
N TYR A 214 -0.12 -26.77 20.31
CA TYR A 214 -1.31 -25.92 20.41
C TYR A 214 -1.90 -25.49 19.07
N ALA A 215 -1.40 -26.01 17.93
CA ALA A 215 -1.83 -25.61 16.59
C ALA A 215 -3.35 -25.69 16.36
N GLY A 216 -4.05 -26.63 17.02
CA GLY A 216 -5.51 -26.77 16.96
C GLY A 216 -6.29 -25.91 17.97
N SER A 217 -5.65 -25.47 19.06
CA SER A 217 -6.30 -24.76 20.16
C SER A 217 -6.15 -23.24 20.08
N ILE A 218 -4.99 -22.75 19.64
CA ILE A 218 -4.73 -21.32 19.47
C ILE A 218 -5.68 -20.78 18.38
N LYS A 219 -6.44 -19.73 18.73
CA LYS A 219 -7.42 -19.11 17.82
C LYS A 219 -6.79 -17.93 17.07
N VAL A 220 -5.97 -18.26 16.08
CA VAL A 220 -5.35 -17.30 15.15
C VAL A 220 -5.61 -17.74 13.70
N PRO A 221 -5.55 -16.81 12.72
CA PRO A 221 -5.53 -17.17 11.32
C PRO A 221 -4.41 -18.16 11.01
N LYS A 222 -4.70 -19.16 10.18
CA LYS A 222 -3.72 -20.17 9.78
C LYS A 222 -3.02 -19.75 8.50
N ILE A 223 -1.72 -20.01 8.41
CA ILE A 223 -1.01 -19.93 7.13
C ILE A 223 -1.52 -21.05 6.21
N ILE A 224 -1.89 -20.66 4.98
CA ILE A 224 -2.39 -21.57 3.93
C ILE A 224 -1.25 -21.90 2.97
N ALA A 225 -0.54 -20.87 2.51
CA ALA A 225 0.43 -21.00 1.43
C ALA A 225 1.39 -19.79 1.38
N LEU A 226 2.41 -19.92 0.54
CA LEU A 226 3.32 -18.84 0.16
C LEU A 226 2.91 -18.27 -1.20
N ILE A 227 3.30 -17.02 -1.45
CA ILE A 227 3.04 -16.32 -2.71
C ILE A 227 4.37 -16.06 -3.39
N ALA A 228 4.52 -16.55 -4.61
CA ALA A 228 5.66 -16.28 -5.47
C ALA A 228 5.28 -15.25 -6.55
N ASP A 229 6.21 -14.34 -6.84
CA ASP A 229 6.16 -13.49 -8.02
C ASP A 229 7.52 -13.51 -8.72
N ASP A 230 7.53 -13.84 -10.01
CA ASP A 230 8.74 -13.99 -10.84
C ASP A 230 9.92 -14.66 -10.10
N ASP A 231 9.64 -15.84 -9.52
CA ASP A 231 10.54 -16.72 -8.75
C ASP A 231 10.87 -16.32 -7.30
N ASP A 232 10.50 -15.11 -6.86
CA ASP A 232 10.70 -14.65 -5.49
C ASP A 232 9.47 -14.89 -4.61
N ILE A 233 9.66 -15.36 -3.38
CA ILE A 233 8.57 -15.45 -2.39
C ILE A 233 8.32 -14.07 -1.79
N ILE A 234 7.28 -13.40 -2.26
CA ILE A 234 6.97 -12.00 -1.90
C ILE A 234 5.98 -11.88 -0.73
N GLY A 235 5.28 -12.96 -0.37
CA GLY A 235 4.23 -12.89 0.64
C GLY A 235 3.66 -14.21 1.11
N ILE A 236 2.59 -14.10 1.88
CA ILE A 236 1.88 -15.21 2.53
C ILE A 236 0.38 -15.13 2.25
N LEU A 237 -0.24 -16.31 2.16
CA LEU A 237 -1.69 -16.49 2.22
C LEU A 237 -2.07 -17.04 3.58
N GLU A 238 -3.04 -16.40 4.22
CA GLU A 238 -3.62 -16.83 5.50
C GLU A 238 -5.14 -17.00 5.40
N GLU A 239 -5.70 -17.72 6.36
CA GLU A 239 -7.14 -17.90 6.52
C GLU A 239 -7.86 -16.54 6.58
N PHE A 240 -8.79 -16.33 5.65
CA PHE A 240 -9.64 -15.16 5.69
C PHE A 240 -10.70 -15.33 6.78
N ILE A 241 -10.70 -14.43 7.76
CA ILE A 241 -11.72 -14.40 8.82
C ILE A 241 -12.81 -13.40 8.42
N PRO A 242 -14.00 -13.86 7.98
CA PRO A 242 -15.08 -12.94 7.65
C PRO A 242 -15.53 -12.22 8.92
N SER A 243 -15.53 -10.89 8.86
CA SER A 243 -16.11 -10.06 9.91
C SER A 243 -16.88 -8.91 9.29
N GLU A 244 -18.08 -8.65 9.80
CA GLU A 244 -18.88 -7.49 9.42
C GLU A 244 -18.28 -6.19 9.99
N TYR A 245 -17.57 -6.29 11.13
CA TYR A 245 -17.04 -5.14 11.87
C TYR A 245 -15.71 -5.49 12.57
N THR A 246 -14.80 -4.54 12.67
CA THR A 246 -13.68 -4.65 13.61
C THR A 246 -14.17 -4.48 15.04
N LEU A 247 -13.41 -4.94 16.03
CA LEU A 247 -13.78 -4.73 17.44
C LEU A 247 -13.91 -3.24 17.78
N ALA A 248 -13.06 -2.38 17.20
CA ALA A 248 -13.18 -0.93 17.40
C ALA A 248 -14.49 -0.39 16.81
N ARG A 249 -14.91 -0.89 15.64
CA ARG A 249 -16.17 -0.47 15.01
C ARG A 249 -17.40 -0.97 15.77
N ILE A 250 -17.35 -2.19 16.31
CA ILE A 250 -18.38 -2.71 17.23
C ILE A 250 -18.55 -1.79 18.44
N LEU A 251 -17.45 -1.27 19.00
CA LEU A 251 -17.49 -0.36 20.14
C LEU A 251 -18.02 1.05 19.79
N LYS A 252 -17.90 1.49 18.54
CA LYS A 252 -18.33 2.83 18.08
C LYS A 252 -19.76 2.86 17.53
N ASP A 253 -20.11 1.88 16.69
CA ASP A 253 -21.30 1.97 15.82
C ASP A 253 -22.43 1.02 16.23
N SER A 254 -22.25 0.21 17.27
CA SER A 254 -23.24 -0.79 17.68
C SER A 254 -23.48 -0.80 19.19
N ALA A 255 -24.67 -1.29 19.59
CA ALA A 255 -24.92 -1.57 21.00
C ALA A 255 -23.82 -2.50 21.53
N ALA A 256 -23.21 -2.13 22.65
CA ALA A 256 -22.11 -2.90 23.22
C ALA A 256 -22.50 -4.39 23.30
N PRO A 257 -21.62 -5.32 22.87
CA PRO A 257 -21.90 -6.76 22.93
C PRO A 257 -22.34 -7.15 24.33
N ASP A 258 -23.28 -8.07 24.49
CA ASP A 258 -23.76 -8.48 25.81
C ASP A 258 -22.62 -8.99 26.72
N SER A 259 -22.86 -8.99 28.03
CA SER A 259 -21.85 -9.35 29.04
C SER A 259 -21.32 -10.77 28.86
N GLN A 260 -22.15 -11.71 28.40
CA GLN A 260 -21.76 -13.10 28.17
C GLN A 260 -20.80 -13.21 26.99
N ARG A 261 -21.07 -12.52 25.89
CA ARG A 261 -20.22 -12.47 24.69
C ARG A 261 -18.87 -11.83 25.00
N ARG A 262 -18.85 -10.71 25.74
CA ARG A 262 -17.60 -10.08 26.20
C ARG A 262 -16.77 -11.00 27.09
N SER A 263 -17.42 -11.70 28.03
CA SER A 263 -16.75 -12.67 28.91
C SER A 263 -16.13 -13.81 28.11
N LYS A 264 -16.87 -14.36 27.13
CA LYS A 264 -16.36 -15.39 26.22
C LYS A 264 -15.14 -14.92 25.43
N TRP A 265 -15.21 -13.72 24.83
CA TRP A 265 -14.07 -13.16 24.09
C TRP A 265 -12.86 -12.93 24.99
N ALA A 266 -13.05 -12.38 26.19
CA ALA A 266 -11.97 -12.19 27.14
C ALA A 266 -11.31 -13.51 27.54
N GLN A 267 -12.09 -14.57 27.76
CA GLN A 267 -11.57 -15.90 28.05
C GLN A 267 -10.77 -16.47 26.86
N GLN A 268 -11.30 -16.34 25.64
CA GLN A 268 -10.63 -16.81 24.42
C GLN A 268 -9.30 -16.07 24.18
N ILE A 269 -9.27 -14.75 24.37
CA ILE A 269 -8.06 -13.94 24.23
C ILE A 269 -7.03 -14.36 25.29
N ARG A 270 -7.42 -14.48 26.56
CA ARG A 270 -6.49 -14.90 27.64
C ARG A 270 -5.90 -16.27 27.38
N GLN A 271 -6.73 -17.23 26.97
CA GLN A 271 -6.26 -18.58 26.65
C GLN A 271 -5.29 -18.57 25.47
N THR A 272 -5.62 -17.82 24.42
CA THR A 272 -4.77 -17.68 23.23
C THR A 272 -3.42 -17.06 23.60
N MET A 273 -3.42 -15.98 24.40
CA MET A 273 -2.19 -15.32 24.86
C MET A 273 -1.32 -16.24 25.71
N TYR A 274 -1.92 -17.01 26.63
CA TYR A 274 -1.18 -17.98 27.43
C TYR A 274 -0.46 -18.99 26.55
N GLN A 275 -1.18 -19.59 25.60
CA GLN A 275 -0.63 -20.59 24.69
C GLN A 275 0.44 -20.02 23.75
N LEU A 276 0.26 -18.79 23.26
CA LEU A 276 1.27 -18.10 22.45
C LEU A 276 2.57 -17.88 23.24
N HIS A 277 2.46 -17.39 24.47
CA HIS A 277 3.64 -17.17 25.32
C HIS A 277 4.37 -18.47 25.67
N GLU A 278 3.62 -19.57 25.87
CA GLU A 278 4.21 -20.88 26.16
C GLU A 278 5.11 -21.40 25.03
N ILE A 279 4.79 -21.04 23.78
CA ILE A 279 5.59 -21.40 22.60
C ILE A 279 6.58 -20.29 22.19
N GLY A 280 6.79 -19.29 23.05
CA GLY A 280 7.73 -18.19 22.82
C GLY A 280 7.27 -17.15 21.79
N VAL A 281 5.99 -17.16 21.40
CA VAL A 281 5.40 -16.14 20.52
C VAL A 281 4.81 -15.01 21.37
N VAL A 282 5.36 -13.80 21.22
CA VAL A 282 4.87 -12.61 21.92
C VAL A 282 4.05 -11.74 20.97
N TRP A 283 2.82 -11.42 21.37
CA TRP A 283 1.95 -10.50 20.63
C TRP A 283 2.27 -9.05 21.03
N GLY A 284 2.89 -8.28 20.13
CA GLY A 284 3.38 -6.92 20.40
C GLY A 284 2.33 -5.79 20.35
N GLU A 285 1.24 -5.93 19.59
CA GLU A 285 0.18 -4.91 19.46
C GLU A 285 -1.21 -5.45 19.84
N TRP A 286 -1.68 -5.21 21.08
CA TRP A 286 -2.96 -5.73 21.58
C TRP A 286 -4.17 -4.78 21.38
N GLN A 287 -4.00 -3.67 20.65
CA GLN A 287 -5.07 -2.66 20.53
C GLN A 287 -6.19 -3.10 19.60
N ALA A 288 -7.43 -2.81 19.98
CA ALA A 288 -8.59 -2.88 19.10
C ALA A 288 -8.47 -1.77 18.05
N ARG A 289 -8.04 -2.12 16.83
CA ARG A 289 -8.21 -1.27 15.64
C ARG A 289 -9.52 -1.58 14.93
#